data_AF-W1XKW2-F1
#
_entry.id   AF-W1XKW2-F1
#
_cell.length_a   1.000
_cell.length_b   1.000
_cell.length_c   1.000
_cell.angle_alpha   90.00
_cell.angle_beta   90.00
_cell.angle_gamma   90.00
#
_symmetry.space_group_name_H-M   'P 1'
#
loop_
_entity.id
_entity.type
_entity.pdbx_description
1 polymer ?
#
loop_
_entity_poly.entity_id
_entity_poly.type
_entity_poly.pdbx_seq_one_letter_code
_entity_poly.pdbx_strand_id
1 'polypeptide(L)'
;GHVDGTTINKSGYQDITQGSLATNTTINGGRQYVEQSTVETTTIKNGGEQRVYESHALDTTIEGGTQSLDSKSTAKNTQIYS
;
A
#
# COMPACT_ATOMS: atom_id res chain seq x y z
N GLY A 1 0.32 -7.66 13.54
CA GLY A 1 1.75 -7.99 13.42
C GLY A 1 2.50 -6.87 12.72
N HIS A 2 3.83 -6.88 12.70
CA HIS A 2 4.62 -5.87 12.00
C HIS A 2 5.47 -6.50 10.90
N VAL A 3 5.44 -5.91 9.71
CA VAL A 3 6.25 -6.31 8.57
C VAL A 3 6.93 -5.07 7.98
N ASP A 4 8.19 -5.21 7.62
CA ASP A 4 9.02 -4.11 7.14
C ASP A 4 9.77 -4.51 5.86
N GLY A 5 9.96 -3.55 4.95
CA GLY A 5 10.84 -3.71 3.79
C GLY A 5 10.35 -4.71 2.73
N THR A 6 9.04 -4.92 2.65
CA THR A 6 8.47 -5.87 1.67
C THR A 6 8.56 -5.33 0.25
N THR A 7 9.01 -6.16 -0.69
CA THR A 7 8.90 -5.88 -2.13
C THR A 7 7.92 -6.84 -2.79
N ILE A 8 6.84 -6.31 -3.37
CA ILE A 8 5.78 -7.06 -4.04
C ILE A 8 5.96 -6.94 -5.55
N ASN A 9 6.62 -7.92 -6.17
CA ASN A 9 6.82 -7.95 -7.61
C ASN A 9 5.55 -8.40 -8.36
N LYS A 10 5.56 -8.32 -9.69
CA LYS A 10 4.48 -8.78 -10.56
C LYS A 10 3.97 -10.16 -10.17
N SER A 11 2.64 -10.29 -10.08
CA SER A 11 1.92 -11.49 -9.60
C SER A 11 2.09 -11.82 -8.11
N GLY A 12 2.88 -11.05 -7.35
CA GLY A 12 2.98 -11.14 -5.91
C GLY A 12 1.84 -10.41 -5.19
N TYR A 13 1.61 -10.83 -3.94
CA TYR A 13 0.57 -10.31 -3.07
C TYR A 13 1.09 -10.12 -1.65
N GLN A 14 0.59 -9.09 -0.98
CA GLN A 14 0.69 -8.94 0.46
C GLN A 14 -0.68 -8.57 1.01
N ASP A 15 -1.19 -9.39 1.93
CA ASP A 15 -2.44 -9.12 2.65
C ASP A 15 -2.08 -8.62 4.06
N ILE A 16 -2.45 -7.38 4.35
CA ILE A 16 -2.29 -6.74 5.66
C ILE A 16 -3.65 -6.77 6.35
N THR A 17 -3.79 -7.68 7.32
CA THR A 17 -5.05 -7.94 8.03
C THR A 17 -5.09 -7.24 9.38
N GLN A 18 -6.31 -7.07 9.91
CA GLN A 18 -6.68 -6.33 11.11
C GLN A 18 -5.59 -6.22 12.19
N GLY A 19 -5.30 -4.98 12.60
CA GLY A 19 -4.34 -4.68 13.67
C GLY A 19 -2.88 -4.90 13.28
N SER A 20 -2.58 -5.01 11.98
CA SER A 20 -1.22 -5.10 11.48
C SER A 20 -0.69 -3.75 10.99
N LEU A 21 0.63 -3.66 10.94
CA LEU A 21 1.37 -2.51 10.44
C LEU A 21 2.38 -2.99 9.39
N ALA A 22 2.32 -2.43 8.19
CA ALA A 22 3.35 -2.61 7.17
C ALA A 22 4.09 -1.30 6.93
N THR A 23 5.43 -1.35 6.92
CA THR A 23 6.28 -0.19 6.64
C THR A 23 7.22 -0.47 5.47
N ASN A 24 7.64 0.60 4.79
CA ASN A 24 8.66 0.55 3.73
C ASN A 24 8.33 -0.46 2.63
N THR A 25 7.06 -0.50 2.20
CA THR A 25 6.61 -1.44 1.17
C THR A 25 6.86 -0.87 -0.22
N THR A 26 7.48 -1.67 -1.10
CA THR A 26 7.58 -1.38 -2.53
C THR A 26 6.65 -2.30 -3.32
N ILE A 27 5.63 -1.74 -3.97
CA ILE A 27 4.72 -2.47 -4.86
C ILE A 27 5.18 -2.26 -6.30
N ASN A 28 5.81 -3.28 -6.88
CA ASN A 28 6.45 -3.27 -8.19
C ASN A 28 5.70 -4.17 -9.19
N GLY A 29 4.54 -3.70 -9.67
CA GLY A 29 3.63 -4.47 -10.52
C GLY A 29 2.84 -5.58 -9.80
N GLY A 30 3.05 -5.76 -8.49
CA GLY A 30 2.27 -6.65 -7.61
C GLY A 30 1.08 -5.94 -6.96
N ARG A 31 0.49 -6.56 -5.93
CA ARG A 31 -0.66 -5.99 -5.21
C ARG A 31 -0.52 -6.05 -3.68
N GLN A 32 -0.87 -4.97 -3.00
CA GLN A 32 -1.07 -4.94 -1.55
C GLN A 32 -2.55 -4.73 -1.24
N TYR A 33 -3.12 -5.58 -0.40
CA TYR A 33 -4.46 -5.42 0.16
C TYR A 33 -4.36 -5.09 1.64
N VAL A 34 -5.03 -4.03 2.07
CA VAL A 34 -4.97 -3.53 3.45
C VAL A 34 -6.38 -3.47 4.01
N GLU A 35 -6.63 -4.20 5.09
CA GLU A 35 -7.92 -4.27 5.76
C GLU A 35 -7.79 -4.00 7.26
N GLN A 36 -8.56 -3.02 7.75
CA GLN A 36 -8.62 -2.61 9.16
C GLN A 36 -7.24 -2.44 9.82
N SER A 37 -6.32 -1.81 9.08
CA SER A 37 -4.89 -1.75 9.40
C SER A 37 -4.25 -0.42 9.01
N THR A 38 -2.96 -0.27 9.31
CA THR A 38 -2.16 0.88 8.90
C THR A 38 -1.00 0.43 8.02
N VAL A 39 -0.74 1.19 6.96
CA VAL A 39 0.47 1.06 6.14
C VAL A 39 1.18 2.41 6.04
N GLU A 40 2.49 2.40 6.17
CA GLU A 40 3.32 3.61 6.16
C GLU A 40 4.45 3.47 5.14
N THR A 41 4.80 4.57 4.47
CA THR A 41 5.91 4.61 3.51
C THR A 41 5.77 3.53 2.44
N THR A 42 4.78 3.70 1.57
CA THR A 42 4.55 2.78 0.44
C THR A 42 4.96 3.43 -0.87
N THR A 43 5.80 2.76 -1.67
CA THR A 43 6.09 3.16 -3.05
C THR A 43 5.36 2.24 -4.02
N ILE A 44 4.49 2.80 -4.87
CA ILE A 44 3.71 2.07 -5.85
C ILE A 44 4.22 2.41 -7.26
N LYS A 45 4.78 1.44 -7.96
CA LYS A 45 5.40 1.64 -9.27
C LYS A 45 5.14 0.51 -10.27
N ASN A 46 5.45 0.77 -11.53
CA ASN A 46 5.40 -0.21 -12.62
C ASN A 46 4.04 -0.94 -12.72
N GLY A 47 2.95 -0.19 -12.61
CA GLY A 47 1.58 -0.73 -12.63
C GLY A 47 1.16 -1.48 -11.37
N GLY A 48 1.92 -1.37 -10.27
CA GLY A 48 1.55 -1.93 -8.98
C GLY A 48 0.28 -1.30 -8.41
N GLU A 49 -0.37 -2.02 -7.49
CA GLU A 49 -1.63 -1.59 -6.91
C GLU A 49 -1.65 -1.73 -5.38
N GLN A 50 -2.08 -0.68 -4.69
CA GLN A 50 -2.47 -0.73 -3.28
C GLN A 50 -3.98 -0.56 -3.17
N ARG A 51 -4.68 -1.50 -2.52
CA ARG A 51 -6.09 -1.40 -2.18
C ARG A 51 -6.27 -1.31 -0.67
N VAL A 52 -6.95 -0.26 -0.23
CA VAL A 52 -7.06 0.12 1.18
C VAL A 52 -8.53 0.12 1.57
N TYR A 53 -8.90 -0.69 2.56
CA TYR A 53 -10.27 -0.86 3.05
C TYR A 53 -10.37 -0.67 4.57
N GLU A 54 -11.23 0.25 5.02
CA GLU A 54 -11.36 0.66 6.43
C GLU A 54 -10.00 0.88 7.13
N SER A 55 -9.03 1.45 6.41
CA SER A 55 -7.61 1.47 6.79
C SER A 55 -6.95 2.84 6.60
N HIS A 56 -5.74 2.99 7.14
CA HIS A 56 -4.94 4.21 7.01
C HIS A 56 -3.69 3.95 6.15
N ALA A 57 -3.55 4.69 5.05
CA ALA A 57 -2.33 4.70 4.24
C ALA A 57 -1.59 6.03 4.44
N LEU A 58 -0.38 5.97 4.98
CA LEU A 58 0.44 7.14 5.30
C LEU A 58 1.68 7.16 4.40
N ASP A 59 2.00 8.35 3.89
CA ASP A 59 3.23 8.62 3.11
C ASP A 59 3.37 7.66 1.91
N THR A 60 2.37 7.69 1.03
CA THR A 60 2.38 6.89 -0.20
C THR A 60 2.99 7.69 -1.35
N THR A 61 3.96 7.11 -2.05
CA THR A 61 4.54 7.62 -3.29
C THR A 61 4.05 6.78 -4.47
N ILE A 62 3.46 7.41 -5.48
CA ILE A 62 2.96 6.73 -6.69
C ILE A 62 3.80 7.17 -7.89
N GLU A 63 4.49 6.22 -8.51
CA GLU A 63 5.39 6.37 -9.66
C GLU A 63 4.95 5.43 -10.78
N GLY A 64 3.76 5.70 -11.36
CA GLY A 64 3.17 4.85 -12.40
C GLY A 64 2.41 3.62 -11.89
N GLY A 65 1.86 3.70 -10.67
CA GLY A 65 0.97 2.68 -10.09
C GLY A 65 -0.40 3.24 -9.71
N THR A 66 -1.14 2.52 -8.87
CA THR A 66 -2.47 2.94 -8.40
C THR A 66 -2.65 2.71 -6.91
N GLN A 67 -3.15 3.73 -6.21
CA GLN A 67 -3.68 3.61 -4.85
C GLN A 67 -5.20 3.75 -4.91
N SER A 68 -5.93 2.75 -4.42
CA SER A 68 -7.39 2.73 -4.35
C SER A 68 -7.83 2.71 -2.89
N LEU A 69 -8.72 3.64 -2.52
CA LEU A 69 -9.26 3.78 -1.19
C LEU A 69 -10.76 3.52 -1.21
N ASP A 70 -11.17 2.48 -0.49
CA ASP A 70 -12.56 2.10 -0.29
C ASP A 70 -13.03 2.48 1.11
N SER A 71 -14.35 2.41 1.33
CA SER A 71 -15.11 2.72 2.57
C SER A 71 -14.28 2.99 3.84
N LYS A 72 -14.41 4.21 4.37
CA LYS A 72 -13.76 4.71 5.61
C LYS A 72 -12.22 4.74 5.59
N SER A 73 -11.58 4.39 4.48
CA SER A 73 -10.13 4.51 4.38
C SER A 73 -9.69 5.97 4.27
N THR A 74 -8.50 6.26 4.76
CA THR A 74 -7.86 7.56 4.61
C THR A 74 -6.46 7.41 4.06
N ALA A 75 -6.08 8.26 3.11
CA ALA A 75 -4.71 8.41 2.65
C ALA A 75 -4.22 9.78 3.09
N LYS A 76 -3.00 9.84 3.64
CA LYS A 76 -2.36 11.08 4.05
C LYS A 76 -0.98 11.15 3.43
N ASN A 77 -0.61 12.35 2.97
CA ASN A 77 0.68 12.63 2.34
C ASN A 77 0.95 11.80 1.08
N THR A 78 -0.07 11.55 0.26
CA THR A 78 0.12 10.90 -1.04
C THR A 78 0.81 11.84 -2.01
N GLN A 79 1.93 11.41 -2.57
CA GLN A 79 2.70 12.10 -3.60
C GLN A 79 2.60 11.31 -4.91
N ILE A 80 2.28 11.99 -6.01
CA ILE A 80 2.10 11.36 -7.33
C ILE A 80 3.11 11.96 -8.29
N TYR A 81 3.91 11.11 -8.92
CA TYR A 81 4.87 11.46 -9.95
C TYR A 81 4.45 10.84 -11.30
N SER A 82 4.58 11.63 -12.36
CA SER A 82 4.32 11.24 -13.75
C SER A 82 5.48 10.48 -14.37
#